data_AF-A0A4Y9ZTK4-F1
#
_entry.id   AF-A0A4Y9ZTK4-F1
#
_cell.length_a   1.000
_cell.length_b   1.000
_cell.length_c   1.000
_cell.angle_alpha   90.00
_cell.angle_beta   90.00
_cell.angle_gamma   90.00
#
_symmetry.space_group_name_H-M   'P 1'
#
loop_
_entity.id
_entity.type
_entity.pdbx_description
1 polymer ?
#
loop_
_entity_poly.entity_id
_entity_poly.type
_entity_poly.pdbx_seq_one_letter_code
_entity_poly.pdbx_strand_id
1 'polypeptide(L)'
;MMRSSSSILPRYLVICRLMSGSSLRSIVFVLEHLKDYKAPQTLVEGLELVLEEEAVEFVISIWRQIIFESTAYGEGLHTKIMLDD
;
A
#
# COMPACT_ATOMS: atom_id res chain seq x y z
N MET A 1 25.37 -8.54 4.99
CA MET A 1 24.42 -7.54 5.53
C MET A 1 23.07 -7.80 4.87
N MET A 2 22.24 -8.63 5.52
CA MET A 2 20.91 -8.98 5.02
C MET A 2 20.03 -7.74 5.12
N ARG A 3 19.51 -7.26 3.99
CA ARG A 3 18.48 -6.21 3.98
C ARG A 3 17.25 -6.80 4.67
N SER A 4 16.98 -6.29 5.87
CA SER A 4 15.91 -6.74 6.74
C SER A 4 14.58 -6.80 5.98
N SER A 5 14.05 -8.02 5.81
CA SER A 5 12.76 -8.30 5.17
C SER A 5 11.55 -7.78 5.99
N SER A 6 11.79 -7.02 7.06
CA SER A 6 10.77 -6.50 7.99
C SER A 6 10.07 -5.21 7.52
N SER A 7 10.54 -4.55 6.45
CA SER A 7 9.94 -3.30 5.94
C SER A 7 8.67 -3.50 5.09
N ILE A 8 8.36 -4.75 4.75
CA ILE A 8 7.27 -5.14 3.85
C ILE A 8 5.95 -5.41 4.61
N LEU A 9 6.04 -5.85 5.86
CA LEU A 9 4.88 -6.34 6.62
C LEU A 9 3.75 -5.32 6.85
N PRO A 10 4.01 -4.02 7.11
CA PRO A 10 2.92 -3.04 7.26
C PRO A 10 2.16 -2.83 5.93
N ARG A 11 2.90 -2.75 4.81
CA ARG A 11 2.34 -2.46 3.48
C ARG A 11 1.43 -3.56 2.93
N TYR A 12 1.71 -4.83 3.24
CA TYR A 12 0.86 -5.95 2.81
C TYR A 12 -0.45 -6.03 3.62
N LEU A 13 -0.41 -5.67 4.91
CA LEU A 13 -1.60 -5.63 5.76
C LEU A 13 -2.61 -4.57 5.31
N VAL A 14 -2.15 -3.44 4.76
CA VAL A 14 -3.01 -2.39 4.14
C VAL A 14 -3.89 -2.97 3.05
N ILE A 15 -3.25 -3.64 2.11
CA ILE A 15 -3.86 -4.12 0.88
C ILE A 15 -4.82 -5.26 1.23
N CYS A 16 -4.45 -6.16 2.15
CA CYS A 16 -5.35 -7.19 2.66
C CYS A 16 -6.53 -6.64 3.48
N ARG A 17 -6.36 -5.51 4.19
CA ARG A 17 -7.44 -4.85 4.93
C ARG A 17 -8.43 -4.16 3.99
N LEU A 18 -7.95 -3.43 2.99
CA LEU A 18 -8.81 -2.75 2.00
C LEU A 18 -9.50 -3.73 1.06
N MET A 19 -8.92 -4.91 0.84
CA MET A 19 -9.46 -5.96 -0.02
C MET A 19 -9.96 -7.20 0.73
N SER A 20 -10.41 -7.03 1.98
CA SER A 20 -11.11 -8.12 2.69
C SER A 20 -12.45 -8.40 2.01
N GLY A 21 -12.41 -9.25 0.98
CA GLY A 21 -13.54 -9.57 0.09
C GLY A 21 -13.19 -9.58 -1.41
N SER A 22 -12.03 -9.04 -1.81
CA SER A 22 -11.63 -8.98 -3.23
C SER A 22 -10.84 -10.22 -3.67
N SER A 23 -10.90 -10.52 -4.97
CA SER A 23 -10.19 -11.66 -5.57
C SER A 23 -8.67 -11.53 -5.41
N LEU A 24 -7.98 -12.62 -5.05
CA LEU A 24 -6.51 -12.66 -4.89
C LEU A 24 -5.74 -12.07 -6.09
N ARG A 25 -6.34 -12.10 -7.29
CA ARG A 25 -5.73 -11.54 -8.50
C ARG A 25 -5.64 -10.00 -8.48
N SER A 26 -6.66 -9.30 -7.97
CA SER A 26 -6.61 -7.83 -7.83
C SER A 26 -5.58 -7.42 -6.77
N ILE A 27 -5.44 -8.23 -5.72
CA ILE A 27 -4.42 -8.07 -4.68
C ILE A 27 -3.01 -8.09 -5.29
N VAL A 28 -2.70 -9.12 -6.06
CA VAL A 28 -1.39 -9.24 -6.71
C VAL A 28 -1.16 -8.12 -7.72
N PHE A 29 -2.18 -7.73 -8.49
CA PHE A 29 -2.09 -6.63 -9.45
C PHE A 29 -1.71 -5.30 -8.79
N VAL A 30 -2.42 -4.93 -7.72
CA VAL A 30 -2.15 -3.71 -6.93
C VAL A 30 -0.75 -3.76 -6.32
N LEU A 31 -0.35 -4.91 -5.77
CA LEU A 31 0.99 -5.08 -5.17
C LEU A 31 2.12 -4.89 -6.18
N GLU A 32 2.02 -5.50 -7.36
CA GLU A 32 3.04 -5.34 -8.40
C GLU A 32 3.08 -3.90 -8.92
N HIS A 33 1.93 -3.23 -9.03
CA HIS A 33 1.88 -1.81 -9.39
C HIS A 33 2.64 -0.92 -8.41
N LEU A 34 2.44 -1.14 -7.12
CA LEU A 34 3.11 -0.39 -6.06
C LEU A 34 4.61 -0.69 -5.99
N LYS A 35 5.00 -1.94 -6.26
CA LYS A 35 6.40 -2.38 -6.32
C LYS A 35 7.17 -1.75 -7.48
N ASP A 36 6.49 -1.49 -8.60
CA ASP A 36 7.05 -0.80 -9.75
C ASP A 36 7.06 0.74 -9.60
N TYR A 37 6.57 1.28 -8.47
CA TYR A 37 6.47 2.72 -8.21
C TYR A 37 5.70 3.50 -9.29
N LYS A 38 4.70 2.84 -9.90
CA LYS A 38 3.87 3.45 -10.94
C LYS A 38 2.89 4.48 -10.36
N ALA A 39 2.50 5.43 -11.20
CA ALA A 39 1.57 6.50 -10.81
C ALA A 39 0.17 5.94 -10.47
N PRO A 40 -0.58 6.59 -9.56
CA PRO A 40 -1.92 6.15 -9.17
C PRO A 40 -2.91 6.13 -10.34
N GLN A 41 -2.82 7.07 -11.29
CA GLN A 41 -3.73 7.09 -12.44
C GLN A 41 -3.68 5.78 -13.23
N THR A 42 -2.48 5.23 -13.42
CA THR A 42 -2.29 3.98 -14.18
C THR A 42 -2.83 2.76 -13.43
N LEU A 43 -2.99 2.87 -12.09
CA LEU A 43 -3.67 1.84 -11.31
C LEU A 43 -5.19 1.93 -11.48
N VAL A 44 -5.74 3.16 -11.55
CA VAL A 44 -7.16 3.40 -11.81
C VAL A 44 -7.56 2.77 -13.14
N GLU A 45 -6.83 3.10 -14.22
CA GLU A 45 -7.08 2.55 -15.57
C GLU A 45 -7.09 1.01 -15.58
N GLY A 46 -6.19 0.37 -14.82
CA GLY A 46 -6.13 -1.09 -14.72
C GLY A 46 -7.24 -1.71 -13.87
N LEU A 47 -7.75 -0.97 -12.88
CA LEU A 47 -8.81 -1.43 -11.98
C LEU A 47 -10.21 -1.11 -12.49
N GLU A 48 -10.39 -0.13 -13.38
CA GLU A 48 -11.68 0.19 -14.02
C GLU A 48 -12.30 -1.03 -14.71
N LEU A 49 -11.48 -1.94 -15.26
CA LEU A 49 -11.97 -3.17 -15.90
C LEU A 49 -12.63 -4.17 -14.93
N VAL A 50 -12.44 -3.99 -13.62
CA VAL A 50 -12.90 -4.95 -12.60
C VAL A 50 -13.80 -4.28 -11.56
N LEU A 51 -13.46 -3.05 -11.17
CA LEU A 51 -14.14 -2.26 -10.15
C LEU A 51 -15.03 -1.17 -10.76
N GLU A 52 -14.95 -0.95 -12.08
CA GLU A 52 -15.77 0.02 -12.79
C GLU A 52 -15.73 1.39 -12.10
N GLU A 53 -16.89 1.91 -11.69
CA GLU A 53 -17.04 3.22 -11.05
C GLU A 53 -16.35 3.32 -9.66
N GLU A 54 -16.08 2.18 -9.01
CA GLU A 54 -15.44 2.15 -7.69
C GLU A 54 -13.91 2.28 -7.75
N ALA A 55 -13.30 2.16 -8.93
CA ALA A 55 -11.84 2.12 -9.09
C ALA A 55 -11.15 3.37 -8.54
N VAL A 56 -11.72 4.56 -8.78
CA VAL A 56 -11.14 5.84 -8.35
C VAL A 56 -11.14 5.95 -6.82
N GLU A 57 -12.29 5.73 -6.18
CA GLU A 57 -12.42 5.77 -4.71
C GLU A 57 -11.51 4.73 -4.05
N PHE A 58 -11.44 3.54 -4.64
CA PHE A 58 -10.54 2.48 -4.16
C PHE A 58 -9.07 2.90 -4.23
N VAL A 59 -8.59 3.46 -5.35
CA VAL A 59 -7.20 3.93 -5.48
C VAL A 59 -6.91 5.10 -4.54
N ILE A 60 -7.87 6.02 -4.35
CA ILE A 60 -7.75 7.10 -3.36
C ILE A 60 -7.56 6.52 -1.96
N SER A 61 -8.33 5.51 -1.57
CA SER A 61 -8.22 4.86 -0.26
C SER A 61 -6.84 4.23 -0.03
N ILE A 62 -6.30 3.54 -1.05
CA ILE A 62 -4.95 2.97 -1.03
C ILE A 62 -3.91 4.09 -0.84
N TRP A 63 -3.97 5.15 -1.64
CA TRP A 63 -2.97 6.22 -1.58
C TRP A 63 -3.00 6.97 -0.25
N ARG A 64 -4.19 7.26 0.28
CA ARG A 64 -4.35 7.86 1.62
C ARG A 64 -3.68 6.99 2.68
N GLN A 65 -3.88 5.68 2.61
CA GLN A 65 -3.31 4.77 3.60
C GLN A 65 -1.80 4.60 3.45
N ILE A 66 -1.28 4.55 2.23
CA ILE A 66 0.18 4.54 1.97
C ILE A 66 0.84 5.79 2.56
N ILE A 67 0.25 6.97 2.33
CA ILE A 67 0.77 8.23 2.87
C ILE A 67 0.74 8.19 4.39
N PHE A 68 -0.41 7.85 4.98
CA PHE A 68 -0.58 7.80 6.43
C PHE A 68 0.44 6.86 7.09
N GLU A 69 0.58 5.64 6.58
CA GLU A 69 1.53 4.67 7.13
C GLU A 69 2.98 5.03 6.84
N SER A 70 3.27 5.72 5.73
CA SER A 70 4.62 6.22 5.45
C SER A 70 5.00 7.36 6.41
N THR A 71 4.07 8.26 6.72
CA THR A 71 4.26 9.32 7.72
C THR A 71 4.41 8.71 9.11
N ALA A 72 3.53 7.78 9.50
CA ALA A 72 3.61 7.07 10.77
C ALA A 72 4.87 6.20 10.89
N TYR A 73 5.37 5.64 9.78
CA TYR A 73 6.66 4.95 9.75
C TYR A 73 7.82 5.91 9.96
N GLY A 74 7.78 7.10 9.34
CA GLY A 74 8.77 8.17 9.56
C GLY A 74 8.78 8.68 11.00
N GLU A 75 7.61 8.89 11.60
CA GLU A 75 7.45 9.31 12.99
C GLU A 75 7.77 8.19 14.00
N GLY A 76 7.43 6.94 13.67
CA GLY A 76 7.80 5.76 14.44
C GLY A 76 9.31 5.50 14.43
N LEU A 77 10.01 5.88 13.35
CA LEU A 77 11.47 5.90 13.31
C LEU A 77 12.04 6.99 14.24
N HIS A 78 11.41 8.16 14.30
CA HIS A 78 11.78 9.19 15.29
C HIS A 78 11.54 8.74 16.72
N THR A 79 10.48 7.97 16.98
CA THR A 79 10.20 7.47 18.34
C THR A 79 11.17 6.35 18.74
N LYS A 80 11.64 5.53 17.79
CA LYS A 80 12.56 4.42 18.07
C LYS A 80 14.01 4.87 18.27
N ILE A 81 14.44 5.95 17.62
CA ILE A 81 15.76 6.56 17.84
C ILE A 81 15.82 7.28 19.20
N MET A 82 14.68 7.68 19.78
CA MET A 82 14.61 8.31 21.10
C MET A 82 14.47 7.33 22.29
N LEU A 83 14.42 6.02 22.03
CA LEU A 83 14.35 4.98 23.08
C LEU A 83 15.65 4.16 23.22
N ASP A 84 16.65 4.44 22.38
CA ASP A 84 17.98 3.82 22.43
C ASP A 84 19.05 4.79 23.00
N ASP A 85 18.70 5.52 24.07
CA ASP A 85 19.67 6.20 24.97
C ASP A 85 19.75 5.49 26.34
#